data_AF-A0A1Y1JS18-F1
#
_entry.id   AF-A0A1Y1JS18-F1
#
_cell.length_a   1.000
_cell.length_b   1.000
_cell.length_c   1.000
_cell.angle_alpha   90.00
_cell.angle_beta   90.00
_cell.angle_gamma   90.00
#
_symmetry.space_group_name_H-M   'P 1'
#
loop_
_entity.id
_entity.type
_entity.pdbx_description
1 polymer ?
#
loop_
_entity_poly.entity_id
_entity_poly.type
_entity_poly.pdbx_seq_one_letter_code
_entity_poly.pdbx_strand_id
1 'polypeptide(L)'
;MENNIYDYISSFPECKKELKVQKAKVDTSYTNECEKIMKIYFPDDSSNNNIICTTSMSYIDNLSRFNIDIPKNILCSYLYYWIYHELLKKGKSCDTKNLYKKFMSIYNYGGIHNPCQYYADNITSNDNFEKVKYLYETSLCLNTIEHDEEETVDNPFCKALKDIINNYNDANMSKLCKCDKQEMSSSIQTNTKDIIIISILVTLVILLLLFYVLKVSYDIIPIYFY
;
A
#
# COMPACT_ATOMS: atom_id res chain seq x y z
N MET A 1 -7.65 0.69 -17.36
CA MET A 1 -7.60 0.74 -15.89
C MET A 1 -6.58 1.81 -15.54
N GLU A 2 -7.02 2.93 -14.96
CA GLU A 2 -6.10 3.98 -14.53
C GLU A 2 -5.29 3.43 -13.37
N ASN A 3 -3.99 3.21 -13.60
CA ASN A 3 -3.09 2.76 -12.57
C ASN A 3 -2.74 3.96 -11.70
N ASN A 4 -3.28 4.01 -10.50
CA ASN A 4 -2.98 5.05 -9.54
C ASN A 4 -1.60 4.77 -8.91
N ILE A 5 -0.63 5.65 -9.16
CA ILE A 5 0.73 5.53 -8.63
C ILE A 5 0.76 5.46 -7.10
N TYR A 6 -0.25 6.01 -6.41
CA TYR A 6 -0.35 5.95 -4.95
C TYR A 6 -0.50 4.51 -4.42
N ASP A 7 -1.11 3.62 -5.21
CA ASP A 7 -1.32 2.22 -4.81
C ASP A 7 -0.01 1.41 -4.82
N TYR A 8 1.05 1.95 -5.45
CA TYR A 8 2.32 1.26 -5.66
C TYR A 8 3.44 1.72 -4.73
N ILE A 9 3.18 2.75 -3.92
CA ILE A 9 4.20 3.39 -3.08
C ILE A 9 4.82 2.40 -2.10
N SER A 10 4.02 1.46 -1.58
CA SER A 10 4.51 0.40 -0.68
C SER A 10 5.55 -0.52 -1.31
N SER A 11 5.57 -0.66 -2.65
CA SER A 11 6.54 -1.49 -3.38
C SER A 11 7.77 -0.73 -3.88
N PHE A 12 7.80 0.59 -3.70
CA PHE A 12 8.94 1.42 -4.14
C PHE A 12 10.26 1.07 -3.46
N PRO A 13 10.33 0.67 -2.17
CA PRO A 13 11.57 0.23 -1.54
C PRO A 13 12.22 -0.95 -2.28
N GLU A 14 11.45 -1.95 -2.70
CA GLU A 14 11.94 -3.10 -3.46
C GLU A 14 12.35 -2.67 -4.87
N CYS A 15 11.54 -1.85 -5.55
CA CYS A 15 11.90 -1.30 -6.86
C CYS A 15 13.24 -0.52 -6.82
N LYS A 16 13.48 0.21 -5.73
CA LYS A 16 14.72 0.94 -5.47
C LYS A 16 15.91 0.00 -5.29
N LYS A 17 15.73 -1.13 -4.60
CA LYS A 17 16.78 -2.16 -4.45
C LYS A 17 17.15 -2.71 -5.82
N GLU A 18 16.17 -3.09 -6.62
CA GLU A 18 16.40 -3.58 -8.00
C GLU A 18 17.14 -2.54 -8.86
N LEU A 19 16.73 -1.27 -8.81
CA LEU A 19 17.38 -0.21 -9.59
C LEU A 19 18.83 0.03 -9.14
N LYS A 20 19.12 -0.08 -7.84
CA LYS A 20 20.50 0.02 -7.32
C LYS A 20 21.38 -1.12 -7.83
N VAL A 21 20.85 -2.35 -7.91
CA VAL A 21 21.59 -3.50 -8.46
C VAL A 21 22.00 -3.22 -9.91
N GLN A 22 21.08 -2.66 -10.71
CA GLN A 22 21.39 -2.32 -12.11
C GLN A 22 22.36 -1.14 -12.21
N LYS A 23 22.22 -0.13 -11.35
CA LYS A 23 23.15 1.01 -11.31
C LYS A 23 24.60 0.59 -11.00
N ALA A 24 24.79 -0.45 -10.19
CA ALA A 24 26.12 -0.96 -9.84
C ALA A 24 26.77 -1.75 -11.00
N LYS A 25 25.96 -2.28 -11.93
CA LYS A 25 26.45 -2.95 -13.13
C LYS A 25 26.66 -1.90 -14.21
N VAL A 26 27.91 -1.50 -14.43
CA VAL A 26 28.23 -0.60 -15.55
C VAL A 26 28.08 -1.39 -16.85
N ASP A 27 26.89 -1.32 -17.43
CA ASP A 27 26.61 -1.89 -18.74
C ASP A 27 26.99 -0.88 -19.82
N THR A 28 27.97 -1.22 -20.63
CA THR A 28 28.45 -0.38 -21.73
C THR A 28 27.65 -0.59 -23.02
N SER A 29 26.70 -1.53 -23.04
CA SER A 29 25.91 -1.89 -24.24
C SER A 29 25.10 -0.72 -24.80
N TYR A 30 24.79 0.29 -23.97
CA TYR A 30 23.98 1.44 -24.35
C TYR A 30 24.76 2.77 -24.35
N THR A 31 26.07 2.75 -24.13
CA THR A 31 26.85 3.99 -23.94
C THR A 31 26.71 4.95 -25.13
N ASN A 32 26.83 4.44 -26.36
CA ASN A 32 26.79 5.27 -27.57
C ASN A 32 25.40 5.91 -27.79
N GLU A 33 24.33 5.15 -27.60
CA GLU A 33 22.94 5.62 -27.69
C GLU A 33 22.65 6.61 -26.57
N CYS A 34 23.11 6.32 -25.36
CA CYS A 34 22.95 7.18 -24.21
C CYS A 34 23.66 8.52 -24.39
N GLU A 35 24.91 8.54 -24.89
CA GLU A 35 25.61 9.79 -25.20
C GLU A 35 24.82 10.67 -26.16
N LYS A 36 24.29 10.08 -27.25
CA LYS A 36 23.48 10.81 -28.24
C LYS A 36 22.21 11.39 -27.62
N ILE A 37 21.50 10.60 -26.80
CA ILE A 37 20.26 11.05 -26.17
C ILE A 37 20.55 12.12 -25.11
N MET A 38 21.50 11.85 -24.20
CA MET A 38 21.78 12.73 -23.07
C MET A 38 22.34 14.07 -23.51
N LYS A 39 23.10 14.14 -24.62
CA LYS A 39 23.58 15.41 -25.21
C LYS A 39 22.45 16.36 -25.60
N ILE A 40 21.24 15.86 -25.90
CA ILE A 40 20.08 16.70 -26.20
C ILE A 40 19.56 17.41 -24.94
N TYR A 41 19.62 16.74 -23.79
CA TYR A 41 19.09 17.26 -22.52
C TYR A 41 20.16 18.00 -21.70
N PHE A 42 21.43 17.61 -21.88
CA PHE A 42 22.59 18.12 -21.18
C PHE A 42 23.76 18.32 -22.16
N PRO A 43 23.75 19.40 -22.97
CA PRO A 43 24.78 19.64 -23.96
C PRO A 43 26.16 19.92 -23.34
N ASP A 44 26.19 20.47 -22.12
CA ASP A 44 27.41 20.97 -21.46
C ASP A 44 28.03 20.00 -20.43
N ASP A 45 27.39 18.86 -20.16
CA ASP A 45 27.78 17.95 -19.07
C ASP A 45 27.85 16.50 -19.59
N SER A 46 29.07 16.03 -19.88
CA SER A 46 29.28 14.85 -20.73
C SER A 46 29.47 13.52 -19.99
N SER A 47 29.84 13.51 -18.71
CA SER A 47 30.24 12.24 -18.04
C SER A 47 29.21 11.67 -17.07
N ASN A 48 28.60 12.49 -16.21
CA ASN A 48 27.69 11.99 -15.17
C ASN A 48 26.25 11.76 -15.65
N ASN A 49 25.85 12.40 -16.75
CA ASN A 49 24.48 12.27 -17.27
C ASN A 49 24.21 10.92 -17.92
N ASN A 50 25.24 10.27 -18.45
CA ASN A 50 25.10 8.95 -19.03
C ASN A 50 24.62 7.90 -18.00
N ILE A 51 24.92 8.09 -16.71
CA ILE A 51 24.46 7.20 -15.64
C ILE A 51 22.93 7.09 -15.60
N ILE A 52 22.20 8.19 -15.85
CA ILE A 52 20.74 8.18 -15.86
C ILE A 52 20.24 7.25 -16.98
N CYS A 53 20.80 7.42 -18.18
CA CYS A 53 20.41 6.62 -19.33
C CYS A 53 20.85 5.16 -19.19
N THR A 54 22.12 4.88 -18.91
CA THR A 54 22.62 3.49 -18.83
C THR A 54 21.90 2.71 -17.73
N THR A 55 21.70 3.31 -16.55
CA THR A 55 20.91 2.69 -15.47
C THR A 55 19.48 2.40 -15.91
N SER A 56 18.82 3.35 -16.59
CA SER A 56 17.44 3.17 -17.07
C SER A 56 17.35 2.03 -18.08
N MET A 57 18.28 2.00 -19.04
CA MET A 57 18.32 0.99 -20.09
C MET A 57 18.57 -0.40 -19.50
N SER A 58 19.61 -0.57 -18.68
CA SER A 58 19.88 -1.87 -18.02
C SER A 58 18.72 -2.32 -17.13
N TYR A 59 18.03 -1.39 -16.46
CA TYR A 59 16.82 -1.70 -15.73
C TYR A 59 15.72 -2.26 -16.63
N ILE A 60 15.39 -1.59 -17.73
CA ILE A 60 14.37 -2.04 -18.71
C ILE A 60 14.74 -3.39 -19.33
N ASP A 61 16.00 -3.58 -19.70
CA ASP A 61 16.50 -4.86 -20.23
C ASP A 61 16.32 -5.98 -19.21
N ASN A 62 16.66 -5.73 -17.94
CA ASN A 62 16.44 -6.68 -16.86
C ASN A 62 14.94 -7.01 -16.68
N LEU A 63 14.06 -6.01 -16.75
CA LEU A 63 12.60 -6.22 -16.71
C LEU A 63 12.06 -7.05 -17.89
N SER A 64 12.73 -6.97 -19.03
CA SER A 64 12.33 -7.65 -20.26
C SER A 64 12.77 -9.12 -20.25
N ARG A 65 13.92 -9.41 -19.64
CA ARG A 65 14.52 -10.76 -19.61
C ARG A 65 14.09 -11.61 -18.43
N PHE A 66 13.86 -11.00 -17.28
CA PHE A 66 13.61 -11.72 -16.04
C PHE A 66 12.18 -11.52 -15.54
N ASN A 67 11.61 -12.59 -15.00
CA ASN A 67 10.38 -12.51 -14.22
C ASN A 67 10.75 -12.07 -12.82
N ILE A 68 10.44 -10.82 -12.49
CA ILE A 68 10.55 -10.26 -11.15
C ILE A 68 9.19 -10.39 -10.50
N ASP A 69 9.15 -10.69 -9.20
CA ASP A 69 7.90 -10.89 -8.45
C ASP A 69 7.02 -9.62 -8.41
N ILE A 70 7.63 -8.46 -8.64
CA ILE A 70 6.94 -7.17 -8.67
C ILE A 70 6.27 -6.98 -10.03
N PRO A 71 4.97 -6.63 -10.07
CA PRO A 71 4.27 -6.32 -11.31
C PRO A 71 5.00 -5.27 -12.16
N LYS A 72 5.10 -5.52 -13.47
CA LYS A 72 5.85 -4.69 -14.41
C LYS A 72 5.38 -3.22 -14.43
N ASN A 73 4.08 -2.94 -14.24
CA ASN A 73 3.56 -1.57 -14.02
C ASN A 73 4.35 -0.83 -12.96
N ILE A 74 4.55 -1.48 -11.83
CA ILE A 74 5.07 -0.86 -10.63
C ILE A 74 6.54 -0.52 -10.85
N LEU A 75 7.29 -1.46 -11.43
CA LEU A 75 8.69 -1.28 -11.83
C LEU A 75 8.85 -0.15 -12.86
N CYS A 76 7.99 -0.11 -13.88
CA CYS A 76 8.02 0.94 -14.90
C CYS A 76 7.63 2.32 -14.33
N SER A 77 6.66 2.38 -13.42
CA SER A 77 6.24 3.60 -12.73
C SER A 77 7.34 4.13 -11.80
N TYR A 78 7.98 3.23 -11.06
CA TYR A 78 9.13 3.57 -10.22
C TYR A 78 10.31 4.09 -11.04
N LEU A 79 10.61 3.46 -12.20
CA LEU A 79 11.66 3.96 -13.09
C LEU A 79 11.39 5.39 -13.55
N TYR A 80 10.15 5.68 -13.95
CA TYR A 80 9.75 7.04 -14.33
C TYR A 80 9.93 8.03 -13.16
N TYR A 81 9.45 7.67 -11.97
CA TYR A 81 9.62 8.43 -10.73
C TYR A 81 11.12 8.70 -10.44
N TRP A 82 11.97 7.71 -10.60
CA TRP A 82 13.41 7.86 -10.38
C TRP A 82 14.05 8.84 -11.38
N ILE A 83 13.73 8.72 -12.68
CA ILE A 83 14.22 9.65 -13.72
C ILE A 83 13.73 11.08 -13.44
N TYR A 84 12.47 11.24 -13.00
CA TYR A 84 11.92 12.52 -12.59
C TYR A 84 12.79 13.20 -11.53
N HIS A 85 13.15 12.47 -10.47
CA HIS A 85 13.97 13.01 -9.41
C HIS A 85 15.40 13.33 -9.80
N GLU A 86 16.03 12.51 -10.64
CA GLU A 86 17.38 12.80 -11.14
C GLU A 86 17.39 14.05 -12.04
N LEU A 87 16.37 14.24 -12.86
CA LEU A 87 16.22 15.44 -13.68
C LEU A 87 15.83 16.68 -12.86
N LEU A 88 15.00 16.52 -11.83
CA LEU A 88 14.62 17.61 -10.92
C LEU A 88 15.83 18.22 -10.23
N LYS A 89 16.78 17.39 -9.75
CA LYS A 89 18.05 17.84 -9.16
C LYS A 89 18.88 18.70 -10.12
N LYS A 90 18.64 18.56 -11.43
CA LYS A 90 19.32 19.30 -12.51
C LYS A 90 18.47 20.43 -13.08
N GLY A 91 17.30 20.72 -12.50
CA GLY A 91 16.38 21.77 -13.00
C GLY A 91 15.71 21.42 -14.32
N LYS A 92 15.54 20.12 -14.63
CA LYS A 92 15.06 19.60 -15.92
C LYS A 92 13.86 18.65 -15.76
N SER A 93 13.08 18.77 -14.69
CA SER A 93 11.93 17.88 -14.43
C SER A 93 10.87 17.90 -15.56
N CYS A 94 10.71 19.01 -16.28
CA CYS A 94 9.81 19.09 -17.43
C CYS A 94 10.19 18.12 -18.57
N ASP A 95 11.47 17.74 -18.66
CA ASP A 95 11.98 16.88 -19.73
C ASP A 95 11.76 15.38 -19.46
N THR A 96 11.35 15.00 -18.25
CA THR A 96 11.21 13.59 -17.82
C THR A 96 10.38 12.76 -18.78
N LYS A 97 9.19 13.24 -19.16
CA LYS A 97 8.30 12.49 -20.04
C LYS A 97 8.94 12.20 -21.39
N ASN A 98 9.59 13.21 -21.98
CA ASN A 98 10.22 13.10 -23.28
C ASN A 98 11.45 12.19 -23.21
N LEU A 99 12.27 12.31 -22.16
CA LEU A 99 13.43 11.44 -21.96
C LEU A 99 13.01 9.98 -21.76
N TYR A 100 12.00 9.73 -20.93
CA TYR A 100 11.46 8.40 -20.70
C TYR A 100 10.95 7.76 -22.00
N LYS A 101 10.17 8.51 -22.80
CA LYS A 101 9.70 8.04 -24.12
C LYS A 101 10.85 7.69 -25.06
N LYS A 102 11.94 8.47 -25.06
CA LYS A 102 13.13 8.15 -25.86
C LYS A 102 13.79 6.85 -25.40
N PHE A 103 13.94 6.62 -24.10
CA PHE A 103 14.45 5.34 -23.59
C PHE A 103 13.59 4.17 -24.06
N MET A 104 12.25 4.31 -24.01
CA MET A 104 11.36 3.26 -24.47
C MET A 104 11.47 2.96 -25.96
N SER A 105 11.70 4.00 -26.77
CA SER A 105 11.78 3.88 -28.23
C SER A 105 12.96 3.06 -28.72
N ILE A 106 14.05 2.98 -27.95
CA ILE A 106 15.25 2.21 -28.32
C ILE A 106 14.93 0.70 -28.40
N TYR A 107 14.11 0.20 -27.46
CA TYR A 107 13.77 -1.22 -27.42
C TYR A 107 12.81 -1.67 -28.52
N ASN A 108 12.02 -0.75 -29.08
CA ASN A 108 11.06 -1.07 -30.14
C ASN A 108 11.74 -1.49 -31.45
N TYR A 109 13.00 -1.13 -31.67
CA TYR A 109 13.72 -1.44 -32.92
C TYR A 109 14.21 -2.90 -32.98
N GLY A 110 14.31 -3.59 -31.85
CA GLY A 110 14.89 -4.93 -31.75
C GLY A 110 13.90 -6.09 -31.68
N GLY A 111 12.59 -5.84 -31.82
CA GLY A 111 11.54 -6.86 -31.61
C GLY A 111 11.41 -7.32 -30.15
N ILE A 112 12.15 -6.72 -29.21
CA ILE A 112 12.03 -6.97 -27.78
C ILE A 112 10.82 -6.20 -27.28
N HIS A 113 9.84 -6.93 -26.74
CA HIS A 113 8.66 -6.31 -26.15
C HIS A 113 9.07 -5.50 -24.92
N ASN A 114 8.97 -4.18 -25.01
CA ASN A 114 9.27 -3.28 -23.90
C ASN A 114 8.09 -3.26 -22.92
N PRO A 115 8.24 -3.80 -21.70
CA PRO A 115 7.15 -3.88 -20.74
C PRO A 115 6.67 -2.49 -20.25
N CYS A 116 7.48 -1.45 -20.45
CA CYS A 116 7.21 -0.09 -19.97
C CYS A 116 6.59 0.82 -21.02
N GLN A 117 6.48 0.39 -22.28
CA GLN A 117 5.99 1.24 -23.37
C GLN A 117 4.58 1.78 -23.11
N TYR A 118 3.67 0.92 -22.65
CA TYR A 118 2.29 1.32 -22.34
C TYR A 118 2.21 2.40 -21.25
N TYR A 119 3.17 2.46 -20.34
CA TYR A 119 3.19 3.46 -19.27
C TYR A 119 3.63 4.83 -19.78
N ALA A 120 4.57 4.88 -20.72
CA ALA A 120 5.08 6.13 -21.28
C ALA A 120 3.95 6.99 -21.90
N ASP A 121 2.93 6.35 -22.46
CA ASP A 121 1.81 7.02 -23.11
C ASP A 121 0.71 7.45 -22.13
N ASN A 122 0.54 6.73 -21.02
CA ASN A 122 -0.52 6.96 -20.04
C ASN A 122 -0.14 7.88 -18.88
N ILE A 123 1.11 8.34 -18.78
CA ILE A 123 1.51 9.28 -17.72
C ILE A 123 0.98 10.69 -18.05
N THR A 124 -0.01 11.12 -17.27
CA THR A 124 -0.85 12.28 -17.56
C THR A 124 -0.31 13.62 -17.02
N SER A 125 0.53 13.65 -15.98
CA SER A 125 1.17 14.91 -15.53
C SER A 125 2.38 14.69 -14.61
N ASN A 126 3.36 15.60 -14.70
CA ASN A 126 4.48 15.70 -13.76
C ASN A 126 4.04 16.17 -12.35
N ASP A 127 2.91 16.89 -12.23
CA ASP A 127 2.43 17.48 -10.98
C ASP A 127 2.07 16.43 -9.90
N ASN A 128 1.85 15.18 -10.33
CA ASN A 128 1.58 14.08 -9.40
C ASN A 128 2.86 13.55 -8.74
N PHE A 129 4.04 13.74 -9.33
CA PHE A 129 5.26 13.12 -8.81
C PHE A 129 5.83 13.81 -7.56
N GLU A 130 5.60 15.12 -7.38
CA GLU A 130 5.91 15.75 -6.09
C GLU A 130 5.08 15.17 -4.95
N LYS A 131 3.78 14.93 -5.20
CA LYS A 131 2.90 14.28 -4.21
C LYS A 131 3.35 12.85 -3.92
N VAL A 132 3.70 12.10 -4.96
CA VAL A 132 4.25 10.73 -4.83
C VAL A 132 5.55 10.74 -4.03
N LYS A 133 6.43 11.72 -4.24
CA LYS A 133 7.66 11.89 -3.45
C LYS A 133 7.33 12.00 -1.97
N TYR A 134 6.46 12.93 -1.59
CA TYR A 134 6.09 13.14 -0.19
C TYR A 134 5.43 11.89 0.42
N LEU A 135 4.56 11.22 -0.32
CA LEU A 135 3.94 9.98 0.15
C LEU A 135 4.95 8.84 0.31
N TYR A 136 5.92 8.71 -0.60
CA TYR A 136 6.99 7.73 -0.49
C TYR A 136 7.94 8.03 0.67
N GLU A 137 8.34 9.29 0.87
CA GLU A 137 9.13 9.69 2.03
C GLU A 137 8.36 9.44 3.33
N THR A 138 7.05 9.74 3.35
CA THR A 138 6.15 9.44 4.48
C THR A 138 6.10 7.94 4.75
N SER A 139 5.92 7.11 3.71
CA SER A 139 5.82 5.65 3.89
C SER A 139 7.12 5.05 4.42
N LEU A 140 8.27 5.55 3.96
CA LEU A 140 9.56 5.15 4.50
C LEU A 140 9.67 5.49 5.99
N CYS A 141 9.31 6.72 6.37
CA CYS A 141 9.34 7.13 7.78
C CYS A 141 8.41 6.28 8.64
N LEU A 142 7.18 6.02 8.17
CA LEU A 142 6.21 5.21 8.91
C LEU A 142 6.71 3.78 9.15
N ASN A 143 7.33 3.17 8.13
CA ASN A 143 7.89 1.83 8.25
C ASN A 143 9.01 1.77 9.30
N THR A 144 9.89 2.79 9.34
CA THR A 144 10.93 2.90 10.37
C THR A 144 10.33 3.10 11.77
N ILE A 145 9.26 3.90 11.90
CA ILE A 145 8.58 4.13 13.18
C ILE A 145 7.92 2.84 13.68
N GLU A 146 7.28 2.06 12.81
CA GLU A 146 6.55 0.84 13.17
C GLU A 146 7.48 -0.27 13.68
N HIS A 147 8.67 -0.40 13.10
CA HIS A 147 9.63 -1.45 13.46
C HIS A 147 10.61 -1.06 14.57
N ASP A 148 10.45 0.14 15.16
CA ASP A 148 11.33 0.71 16.19
C ASP A 148 12.82 0.54 15.86
N GLU A 149 13.16 0.66 14.58
CA GLU A 149 14.54 0.56 14.13
C GLU A 149 15.28 1.79 14.65
N GLU A 150 16.21 1.59 15.59
CA GLU A 150 17.10 2.63 16.13
C GLU A 150 17.94 3.32 15.03
N GLU A 151 17.99 2.74 13.83
CA GLU A 151 18.72 3.27 12.68
C GLU A 151 18.08 4.54 12.12
N THR A 152 18.59 5.67 12.61
CA THR A 152 18.75 6.93 11.89
C THR A 152 17.46 7.62 11.43
N VAL A 153 16.59 7.97 12.37
CA VAL A 153 15.67 9.10 12.19
C VAL A 153 16.43 10.44 12.33
N ASP A 154 17.58 10.57 11.66
CA ASP A 154 18.28 11.85 11.52
C ASP A 154 17.72 12.64 10.32
N ASN A 155 16.61 12.15 9.74
CA ASN A 155 15.80 12.89 8.80
C ASN A 155 14.83 13.82 9.57
N PRO A 156 14.99 15.16 9.49
CA PRO A 156 14.11 16.11 10.17
C PRO A 156 12.63 15.94 9.84
N PHE A 157 12.32 15.49 8.61
CA PHE A 157 10.95 15.21 8.19
C PHE A 157 10.35 14.04 8.95
N CYS A 158 11.06 12.89 9.03
CA CYS A 158 10.57 11.72 9.77
C CYS A 158 10.45 12.01 11.26
N LYS A 159 11.36 12.82 11.82
CA LYS A 159 11.27 13.27 13.21
C LYS A 159 10.01 14.09 13.46
N ALA A 160 9.76 15.10 12.63
CA ALA A 160 8.56 15.92 12.72
C ALA A 160 7.28 15.08 12.57
N LEU A 161 7.27 14.10 11.65
CA LEU A 161 6.15 13.17 11.47
C LEU A 161 5.93 12.30 12.71
N LYS A 162 7.01 11.72 13.28
CA LYS A 162 6.96 10.93 14.52
C LYS A 162 6.40 11.76 15.68
N ASP A 163 6.85 13.00 15.83
CA ASP A 163 6.37 13.92 16.86
C ASP A 163 4.86 14.22 16.69
N ILE A 164 4.39 14.44 15.46
CA ILE A 164 2.95 14.63 15.18
C ILE A 164 2.13 13.39 15.56
N ILE A 165 2.60 12.19 15.20
CA ILE A 165 1.92 10.92 15.50
C ILE A 165 1.85 10.70 17.02
N ASN A 166 2.97 10.90 17.73
CA ASN A 166 3.03 10.76 19.19
C ASN A 166 2.08 11.76 19.88
N ASN A 167 2.11 13.03 19.49
CA ASN A 167 1.22 14.06 20.06
C ASN A 167 -0.26 13.71 19.84
N TYR A 168 -0.62 13.18 18.67
CA TYR A 168 -1.99 12.73 18.38
C TYR A 168 -2.41 11.54 19.25
N ASN A 169 -1.52 10.55 19.41
CA ASN A 169 -1.76 9.36 20.22
C ASN A 169 -1.90 9.73 21.71
N ASP A 170 -1.04 10.60 22.25
CA ASP A 170 -1.12 11.07 23.64
C ASP A 170 -2.41 11.87 23.91
N ALA A 171 -2.80 12.74 22.98
CA ALA A 171 -4.04 13.51 23.06
C ALA A 171 -5.30 12.62 23.00
N ASN A 172 -5.24 11.49 22.29
CA ASN A 172 -6.36 10.55 22.22
C ASN A 172 -6.40 9.55 23.40
N MET A 173 -5.24 9.08 23.86
CA MET A 173 -5.15 8.25 25.06
C MET A 173 -5.66 8.98 26.30
N SER A 174 -5.32 10.27 26.44
CA SER A 174 -5.82 11.11 27.55
C SER A 174 -7.33 11.39 27.49
N LYS A 175 -7.96 11.28 26.31
CA LYS A 175 -9.44 11.36 26.17
C LYS A 175 -10.12 10.03 26.51
N LEU A 176 -9.54 8.90 26.13
CA LEU A 176 -10.08 7.57 26.45
C LEU A 176 -10.05 7.28 27.96
N CYS A 177 -9.00 7.70 28.67
CA CYS A 177 -8.90 7.56 30.13
C CYS A 177 -9.89 8.43 30.94
N LYS A 178 -10.67 9.33 30.31
CA LYS A 178 -11.71 10.11 31.01
C LYS A 178 -13.06 9.40 31.08
N CYS A 179 -13.26 8.26 30.41
CA CYS A 179 -14.51 7.52 30.43
C CYS A 179 -14.68 6.62 31.67
N ASP A 180 -13.60 6.24 32.37
CA ASP A 180 -13.71 5.31 33.52
C ASP A 180 -13.89 5.99 34.88
N LYS A 181 -14.00 7.32 34.94
CA LYS A 181 -14.27 8.06 36.19
C LYS A 181 -15.69 8.61 36.31
N GLN A 182 -16.53 8.44 35.30
CA GLN A 182 -17.94 8.84 35.38
C GLN A 182 -18.83 7.61 35.53
N GLU A 183 -19.11 7.31 36.80
CA GLU A 183 -20.25 6.51 37.29
C GLU A 183 -20.31 5.02 36.89
N MET A 184 -19.46 4.20 37.51
CA MET A 184 -19.97 2.95 38.10
C MET A 184 -20.75 3.28 39.38
N SER A 185 -21.88 3.98 39.23
CA SER A 185 -22.93 4.07 40.24
C SER A 185 -24.29 3.94 39.58
N SER A 186 -24.54 2.78 38.98
CA SER A 186 -25.79 2.09 39.27
C SER A 186 -25.54 0.61 39.11
N SER A 187 -25.58 -0.13 40.21
CA SER A 187 -25.73 -1.57 40.13
C SER A 187 -27.09 -1.79 39.48
N ILE A 188 -27.09 -2.15 38.21
CA ILE A 188 -28.23 -2.80 37.60
C ILE A 188 -28.30 -4.18 38.27
N GLN A 189 -28.90 -4.23 39.45
CA GLN A 189 -29.49 -5.43 40.00
C GLN A 189 -30.71 -5.72 39.12
N THR A 190 -30.49 -6.30 37.93
CA THR A 190 -31.59 -6.97 37.25
C THR A 190 -32.07 -8.06 38.19
N ASN A 191 -33.36 -8.05 38.51
CA ASN A 191 -34.02 -9.00 39.40
C ASN A 191 -33.98 -10.42 38.80
N THR A 192 -32.83 -11.08 38.88
CA THR A 192 -32.60 -12.44 38.36
C THR A 192 -33.58 -13.45 38.97
N LYS A 193 -34.12 -13.15 40.16
CA LYS A 193 -35.16 -13.95 40.81
C LYS A 193 -36.47 -13.99 40.03
N ASP A 194 -36.90 -12.86 39.46
CA ASP A 194 -38.19 -12.77 38.78
C ASP A 194 -38.18 -13.52 37.45
N ILE A 195 -37.05 -13.45 36.71
CA ILE A 195 -36.85 -14.18 35.45
C ILE A 195 -36.87 -15.70 35.68
N ILE A 196 -36.24 -16.18 36.76
CA ILE A 196 -36.23 -17.62 37.11
C ILE A 196 -37.63 -18.11 37.46
N ILE A 197 -38.40 -17.34 38.25
CA ILE A 197 -39.76 -17.72 38.67
C ILE A 197 -40.72 -17.81 37.47
N ILE A 198 -40.65 -16.85 36.54
CA ILE A 198 -41.49 -16.86 35.33
C ILE A 198 -41.17 -18.07 34.45
N SER A 199 -39.88 -18.39 34.27
CA SER A 199 -39.44 -19.55 33.48
C SER A 199 -39.96 -20.87 34.05
N ILE A 200 -39.90 -21.05 35.37
CA ILE A 200 -40.42 -22.23 36.06
C ILE A 200 -41.94 -22.35 35.89
N LEU A 201 -42.68 -21.24 36.06
CA LEU A 201 -44.14 -21.23 35.92
C LEU A 201 -44.59 -21.60 34.50
N VAL A 202 -43.95 -21.04 33.47
CA VAL A 202 -44.27 -21.36 32.07
C VAL A 202 -44.01 -22.85 31.77
N THR A 203 -42.89 -23.37 32.26
CA THR A 203 -42.54 -24.80 32.07
C THR A 203 -43.56 -25.72 32.73
N LEU A 204 -44.03 -25.38 33.94
CA LEU A 204 -45.03 -26.14 34.68
C LEU A 204 -46.40 -26.17 33.97
N VAL A 205 -46.82 -25.03 33.39
CA VAL A 205 -48.07 -24.95 32.61
C VAL A 205 -48.01 -25.83 31.36
N ILE A 206 -46.89 -25.82 30.63
CA ILE A 206 -46.71 -26.66 29.44
C ILE A 206 -46.76 -28.15 29.81
N LEU A 207 -46.11 -28.56 30.90
CA LEU A 207 -46.14 -29.96 31.36
C LEU A 207 -47.55 -30.41 31.76
N LEU A 208 -48.33 -29.55 32.43
CA LEU A 208 -49.72 -29.85 32.78
C LEU A 208 -50.62 -30.01 31.55
N LEU A 209 -50.45 -29.17 30.53
CA LEU A 209 -51.18 -29.27 29.27
C LEU A 209 -50.85 -30.58 28.54
N LEU A 210 -49.57 -30.93 28.45
CA LEU A 210 -49.13 -32.20 27.85
C LEU A 210 -49.69 -33.41 28.60
N PHE A 211 -49.67 -33.37 29.94
CA PHE A 211 -50.25 -34.42 30.77
C PHE A 211 -51.75 -34.58 30.53
N TYR A 212 -52.48 -33.46 30.41
CA TYR A 212 -53.91 -33.47 30.10
C TYR A 212 -54.20 -34.08 28.73
N VAL A 213 -53.45 -33.68 27.69
CA VAL A 213 -53.60 -34.23 26.32
C VAL A 213 -53.30 -35.73 26.30
N LEU A 214 -52.25 -36.17 26.99
CA LEU A 214 -51.91 -37.60 27.08
C LEU A 214 -53.01 -38.39 27.79
N LYS A 215 -53.57 -37.86 28.87
CA LYS A 215 -54.68 -38.50 29.60
C LYS A 215 -55.93 -38.64 28.73
N VAL A 216 -56.35 -37.57 28.06
CA VAL A 216 -57.50 -37.59 27.15
C VAL A 216 -57.27 -38.57 26.00
N SER A 217 -56.07 -38.59 25.42
CA SER A 217 -55.72 -39.54 24.35
C SER A 217 -55.79 -40.99 24.85
N TYR A 218 -55.28 -41.26 26.05
CA TYR A 218 -55.31 -42.60 26.65
C TYR A 218 -56.75 -43.08 26.93
N ASP A 219 -57.65 -42.19 27.36
CA ASP A 219 -59.04 -42.53 27.62
C ASP A 219 -59.86 -42.77 26.33
N ILE A 220 -59.50 -42.11 25.22
CA ILE A 220 -60.22 -42.22 23.93
C ILE A 220 -59.74 -43.44 23.11
N ILE A 221 -58.44 -43.78 23.12
CA ILE A 221 -57.88 -44.87 22.32
C ILE A 221 -58.54 -46.25 22.56
N PRO A 222 -58.90 -46.69 23.79
CA PRO A 222 -59.53 -48.00 23.98
C PRO A 222 -60.97 -48.09 23.44
N ILE A 223 -61.62 -46.96 23.12
CA ILE A 223 -62.99 -46.93 22.60
C ILE A 223 -63.03 -47.22 21.09
N TYR A 224 -61.94 -47.02 20.35
CA TYR A 224 -61.88 -47.24 18.90
C TYR A 224 -61.34 -48.62 18.49
N PHE A 225 -61.00 -49.49 19.45
CA PHE A 225 -60.42 -50.82 19.22
C PHE A 225 -61.28 -51.99 19.74
N TYR A 226 -62.56 -51.75 20.04
CA TYR A 226 -63.58 -52.76 20.34
C TYR A 226 -64.82 -52.55 19.47
#